data_AF-A0A956DD87-F1
#
_entry.id   AF-A0A956DD87-F1
#
_cell.length_a   1.000
_cell.length_b   1.000
_cell.length_c   1.000
_cell.angle_alpha   90.00
_cell.angle_beta   90.00
_cell.angle_gamma   90.00
#
_symmetry.space_group_name_H-M   'P 1'
#
loop_
_entity.id
_entity.type
_entity.pdbx_description
1 polymer ?
#
loop_
_entity_poly.entity_id
_entity_poly.type
_entity_poly.pdbx_seq_one_letter_code
_entity_poly.pdbx_strand_id
1 'polypeptide(L)'
;GTRYTELPLLGIDVYARAEIGSLRALTAPDAVVRDTGRDRTLGILSGLAPSRVPAMSNAAALAFAFDDELQPLGFVRAKLGHLTGGPIESYENALAGGATLMRPSDPSATYTWQDAPLRDPDEHTPVRNLAESFVHGRSNFAEWYFPTRLPIDLAAVGGANVAEDGWQADEGLRAFDGELVDAPVLAIANALVGDPTRYEAIRDRLAPTLGEGRPHAGQARVVDGASNELAFRIVDATDLEHLDPVFSDETVETNPVPSAVLRFVGEHVAAGTITIEAR
;
A
#
# COMPACT_ATOMS: atom_id res chain seq x y z
N GLY A 1 -1.80 -25.49 8.23
CA GLY A 1 -2.59 -24.27 7.99
C GLY A 1 -2.21 -23.67 6.66
N THR A 2 -3.14 -22.97 6.01
CA THR A 2 -2.89 -22.19 4.79
C THR A 2 -1.80 -21.14 5.07
N ARG A 3 -0.84 -20.99 4.16
CA ARG A 3 0.33 -20.10 4.33
C ARG A 3 0.07 -18.67 3.84
N TYR A 4 -0.82 -18.54 2.86
CA TYR A 4 -1.20 -17.26 2.26
C TYR A 4 -2.69 -17.03 2.46
N THR A 5 -3.05 -15.77 2.68
CA THR A 5 -4.45 -15.35 2.77
C THR A 5 -5.13 -15.63 1.43
N GLU A 6 -6.27 -16.30 1.45
CA GLU A 6 -7.09 -16.40 0.24
C GLU A 6 -7.97 -15.17 0.15
N LEU A 7 -7.87 -14.41 -0.95
CA LEU A 7 -8.76 -13.28 -1.18
C LEU A 7 -10.14 -13.80 -1.60
N PRO A 8 -11.22 -13.45 -0.87
CA PRO A 8 -12.57 -13.87 -1.24
C PRO A 8 -12.88 -13.54 -2.70
N LEU A 9 -13.53 -14.49 -3.39
CA LEU A 9 -13.89 -14.42 -4.82
C LEU A 9 -12.72 -14.46 -5.82
N LEU A 10 -11.52 -14.04 -5.42
CA LEU A 10 -10.34 -14.00 -6.29
C LEU A 10 -9.50 -15.28 -6.19
N GLY A 11 -9.49 -15.94 -5.03
CA GLY A 11 -8.68 -17.12 -4.77
C GLY A 11 -7.20 -16.82 -4.55
N ILE A 12 -6.41 -17.84 -4.24
CA ILE A 12 -4.95 -17.73 -3.98
C ILE A 12 -4.15 -17.54 -5.28
N ASP A 13 -4.70 -17.94 -6.41
CA ASP A 13 -4.02 -17.90 -7.71
C ASP A 13 -3.89 -16.48 -8.28
N VAL A 14 -4.62 -15.51 -7.71
CA VAL A 14 -4.47 -14.07 -8.01
C VAL A 14 -3.03 -13.58 -7.81
N TYR A 15 -2.29 -14.13 -6.83
CA TYR A 15 -0.91 -13.72 -6.56
C TYR A 15 0.04 -14.10 -7.70
N ALA A 16 -0.04 -15.35 -8.17
CA ALA A 16 0.74 -15.79 -9.32
C ALA A 16 0.33 -15.04 -10.61
N ARG A 17 -0.95 -14.68 -10.74
CA ARG A 17 -1.41 -13.87 -11.89
C ARG A 17 -0.88 -12.45 -11.85
N ALA A 18 -0.85 -11.82 -10.69
CA ALA A 18 -0.26 -10.50 -10.53
C ALA A 18 1.22 -10.55 -10.92
N GLU A 19 1.98 -11.55 -10.46
CA GLU A 19 3.39 -11.73 -10.83
C GLU A 19 3.60 -11.96 -12.32
N ILE A 20 2.80 -12.83 -12.95
CA ILE A 20 2.83 -13.03 -14.42
C ILE A 20 2.47 -11.73 -15.16
N GLY A 21 1.47 -10.98 -14.65
CA GLY A 21 1.08 -9.68 -15.18
C GLY A 21 2.23 -8.67 -15.14
N SER A 22 2.92 -8.60 -14.01
CA SER A 22 4.10 -7.76 -13.79
C SER A 22 5.25 -8.12 -14.72
N LEU A 23 5.60 -9.41 -14.85
CA LEU A 23 6.63 -9.87 -15.80
C LEU A 23 6.31 -9.46 -17.23
N ARG A 24 5.03 -9.58 -17.65
CA ARG A 24 4.59 -9.16 -18.98
C ARG A 24 4.64 -7.65 -19.17
N ALA A 25 4.22 -6.87 -18.16
CA ALA A 25 4.29 -5.41 -18.21
C ALA A 25 5.74 -4.93 -18.33
N LEU A 26 6.69 -5.59 -17.67
CA LEU A 26 8.13 -5.26 -17.76
C LEU A 26 8.76 -5.66 -19.09
N THR A 27 8.41 -6.84 -19.62
CA THR A 27 9.08 -7.40 -20.80
C THR A 27 8.47 -6.97 -22.13
N ALA A 28 7.16 -6.73 -22.17
CA ALA A 28 6.42 -6.36 -23.38
C ALA A 28 5.19 -5.50 -23.01
N PRO A 29 5.39 -4.27 -22.50
CA PRO A 29 4.31 -3.43 -21.96
C PRO A 29 3.16 -3.18 -22.96
N ASP A 30 3.50 -2.97 -24.23
CA ASP A 30 2.55 -2.63 -25.30
C ASP A 30 1.86 -3.86 -25.92
N ALA A 31 2.33 -5.07 -25.61
CA ALA A 31 1.76 -6.28 -26.20
C ALA A 31 0.37 -6.56 -25.63
N VAL A 32 -0.55 -6.96 -26.51
CA VAL A 32 -1.90 -7.39 -26.13
C VAL A 32 -1.93 -8.91 -26.12
N VAL A 33 -2.13 -9.49 -24.93
CA VAL A 33 -2.14 -10.94 -24.72
C VAL A 33 -3.50 -11.39 -24.21
N ARG A 34 -4.02 -12.48 -24.77
CA ARG A 34 -5.22 -13.15 -24.27
C ARG A 34 -4.88 -13.96 -23.03
N ASP A 35 -5.57 -13.67 -21.92
CA ASP A 35 -5.39 -14.39 -20.66
C ASP A 35 -6.72 -14.52 -19.93
N THR A 36 -7.38 -15.66 -20.09
CA THR A 36 -8.70 -15.90 -19.51
C THR A 36 -8.71 -15.89 -17.98
N GLY A 37 -7.57 -16.20 -17.35
CA GLY A 37 -7.44 -16.18 -15.90
C GLY A 37 -7.41 -14.74 -15.39
N ARG A 38 -6.55 -13.91 -15.99
CA ARG A 38 -6.49 -12.47 -15.74
C ARG A 38 -7.85 -11.82 -16.01
N ASP A 39 -8.46 -12.08 -17.17
CA ASP A 39 -9.71 -11.45 -17.57
C ASP A 39 -10.87 -11.83 -16.62
N ARG A 40 -10.85 -13.05 -16.04
CA ARG A 40 -11.79 -13.40 -14.97
C ARG A 40 -11.56 -12.57 -13.71
N THR A 41 -10.32 -12.44 -13.25
CA THR A 41 -9.97 -11.62 -12.07
C THR A 41 -10.39 -10.16 -12.29
N LEU A 42 -10.02 -9.57 -13.42
CA LEU A 42 -10.38 -8.21 -13.80
C LEU A 42 -11.90 -8.03 -13.90
N GLY A 43 -12.61 -9.02 -14.44
CA GLY A 43 -14.07 -9.02 -14.49
C GLY A 43 -14.70 -9.00 -13.10
N ILE A 44 -14.20 -9.81 -12.17
CA ILE A 44 -14.68 -9.81 -10.78
C ILE A 44 -14.43 -8.46 -10.11
N LEU A 45 -13.22 -7.91 -10.23
CA LEU A 45 -12.85 -6.62 -9.65
C LEU A 45 -13.71 -5.47 -10.21
N SER A 46 -14.01 -5.49 -11.51
CA SER A 46 -14.75 -4.41 -12.19
C SER A 46 -16.27 -4.61 -12.29
N GLY A 47 -16.79 -5.70 -11.72
CA GLY A 47 -18.20 -6.07 -11.86
C GLY A 47 -18.62 -6.37 -13.30
N LEU A 48 -17.68 -6.83 -14.15
CA LEU A 48 -17.91 -7.21 -15.53
C LEU A 48 -17.96 -8.73 -15.68
N ALA A 49 -18.81 -9.23 -16.58
CA ALA A 49 -18.68 -10.61 -17.04
C ALA A 49 -17.31 -10.78 -17.73
N PRO A 50 -16.63 -11.95 -17.63
CA PRO A 50 -15.33 -12.14 -18.26
C PRO A 50 -15.33 -11.89 -19.78
N SER A 51 -16.45 -12.13 -20.47
CA SER A 51 -16.62 -11.84 -21.90
C SER A 51 -16.80 -10.35 -22.23
N ARG A 52 -16.91 -9.50 -21.21
CA ARG A 52 -17.07 -8.04 -21.31
C ARG A 52 -15.79 -7.30 -20.93
N VAL A 53 -14.76 -8.02 -20.47
CA VAL A 53 -13.43 -7.44 -20.25
C VAL A 53 -12.78 -7.23 -21.61
N PRO A 54 -12.41 -5.99 -21.98
CA PRO A 54 -11.83 -5.70 -23.29
C PRO A 54 -10.38 -6.19 -23.40
N ALA A 55 -9.85 -6.17 -24.62
CA ALA A 55 -8.42 -6.36 -24.83
C ALA A 55 -7.63 -5.19 -24.20
N MET A 56 -6.49 -5.50 -23.59
CA MET A 56 -5.61 -4.51 -22.94
C MET A 56 -4.16 -4.80 -23.28
N SER A 57 -3.33 -3.76 -23.41
CA SER A 57 -1.88 -3.92 -23.34
C SER A 57 -1.47 -4.49 -21.98
N ASN A 58 -0.30 -5.12 -21.88
CA ASN A 58 0.16 -5.70 -20.61
C ASN A 58 0.29 -4.64 -19.51
N ALA A 59 0.79 -3.44 -19.83
CA ALA A 59 0.84 -2.33 -18.90
C ALA A 59 -0.55 -1.91 -18.43
N ALA A 60 -1.50 -1.74 -19.35
CA ALA A 60 -2.88 -1.38 -19.01
C ALA A 60 -3.57 -2.44 -18.16
N ALA A 61 -3.35 -3.72 -18.43
CA ALA A 61 -3.99 -4.79 -17.68
C ALA A 61 -3.46 -4.90 -16.24
N LEU A 62 -2.16 -4.60 -16.03
CA LEU A 62 -1.60 -4.50 -14.69
C LEU A 62 -2.13 -3.26 -13.98
N ALA A 63 -2.01 -2.09 -14.60
CA ALA A 63 -2.43 -0.83 -13.99
C ALA A 63 -3.91 -0.83 -13.62
N PHE A 64 -4.78 -1.30 -14.52
CA PHE A 64 -6.21 -1.47 -14.27
C PHE A 64 -6.52 -2.32 -13.02
N ALA A 65 -5.62 -3.25 -12.66
CA ALA A 65 -5.78 -4.08 -11.48
C ALA A 65 -5.32 -3.42 -10.18
N PHE A 66 -4.75 -2.21 -10.18
CA PHE A 66 -4.19 -1.57 -8.98
C PHE A 66 -4.47 -0.06 -8.90
N ASP A 67 -4.91 0.56 -9.98
CA ASP A 67 -5.22 1.99 -10.07
C ASP A 67 -6.40 2.40 -9.17
N ASP A 68 -6.31 3.57 -8.56
CA ASP A 68 -7.23 4.04 -7.52
C ASP A 68 -8.65 4.33 -8.02
N GLU A 69 -8.81 4.80 -9.25
CA GLU A 69 -10.11 5.02 -9.88
C GLU A 69 -10.80 3.70 -10.27
N LEU A 70 -10.05 2.60 -10.40
CA LEU A 70 -10.48 1.35 -11.06
C LEU A 70 -10.57 0.16 -10.08
N GLN A 71 -9.70 0.11 -9.07
CA GLN A 71 -9.53 -1.02 -8.15
C GLN A 71 -10.46 -0.90 -6.92
N PRO A 72 -11.38 -1.84 -6.67
CA PRO A 72 -12.20 -1.82 -5.45
C PRO A 72 -11.47 -2.11 -4.12
N LEU A 73 -10.33 -2.78 -4.16
CA LEU A 73 -9.58 -3.18 -2.96
C LEU A 73 -8.61 -2.06 -2.53
N GLY A 74 -9.05 -1.20 -1.60
CA GLY A 74 -8.28 -0.03 -1.16
C GLY A 74 -6.85 -0.32 -0.68
N PHE A 75 -6.62 -1.49 -0.07
CA PHE A 75 -5.31 -1.89 0.45
C PHE A 75 -4.28 -2.29 -0.64
N VAL A 76 -4.64 -2.27 -1.92
CA VAL A 76 -3.69 -2.43 -3.03
C VAL A 76 -3.73 -1.27 -4.02
N ARG A 77 -4.36 -0.15 -3.66
CA ARG A 77 -4.45 0.99 -4.56
C ARG A 77 -3.12 1.72 -4.71
N ALA A 78 -2.89 2.22 -5.91
CA ALA A 78 -1.83 3.15 -6.28
C ALA A 78 -2.38 4.13 -7.32
N LYS A 79 -1.81 5.33 -7.37
CA LYS A 79 -2.09 6.33 -8.40
C LYS A 79 -1.17 6.08 -9.59
N LEU A 80 -1.68 5.35 -10.59
CA LEU A 80 -0.86 4.75 -11.66
C LEU A 80 -0.96 5.48 -13.00
N GLY A 81 -1.87 6.44 -13.16
CA GLY A 81 -2.12 7.08 -14.44
C GLY A 81 -3.56 6.95 -14.92
N HIS A 82 -3.76 6.70 -16.21
CA HIS A 82 -5.10 6.63 -16.77
C HIS A 82 -5.25 5.61 -17.90
N LEU A 83 -6.41 4.96 -17.91
CA LEU A 83 -6.80 4.03 -18.97
C LEU A 83 -7.20 4.77 -20.25
N THR A 84 -6.65 4.36 -21.39
CA THR A 84 -6.88 4.99 -22.70
C THR A 84 -7.28 3.97 -23.77
N GLY A 85 -7.72 4.43 -24.95
CA GLY A 85 -8.03 3.55 -26.10
C GLY A 85 -9.52 3.22 -26.29
N GLY A 86 -10.39 3.56 -25.34
CA GLY A 86 -11.83 3.39 -25.45
C GLY A 86 -12.60 4.18 -24.38
N PRO A 87 -13.94 4.18 -24.44
CA PRO A 87 -14.77 4.87 -23.45
C PRO A 87 -14.72 4.16 -22.08
N ILE A 88 -14.79 4.94 -21.01
CA ILE A 88 -14.95 4.44 -19.63
C ILE A 88 -16.27 4.94 -19.07
N GLU A 89 -16.85 4.19 -18.12
CA GLU A 89 -18.08 4.54 -17.44
C GLU A 89 -17.89 4.49 -15.92
N SER A 90 -18.64 5.31 -15.21
CA SER A 90 -18.79 5.20 -13.76
C SER A 90 -19.80 4.12 -13.41
N TYR A 91 -19.58 3.42 -12.30
CA TYR A 91 -20.50 2.42 -11.77
C TYR A 91 -20.31 2.29 -10.25
N GLU A 92 -21.35 1.82 -9.55
CA GLU A 92 -21.24 1.46 -8.14
C GLU A 92 -20.64 0.05 -8.01
N ASN A 93 -19.56 -0.08 -7.23
CA ASN A 93 -18.89 -1.35 -7.02
C ASN A 93 -19.25 -1.96 -5.65
N ALA A 94 -19.81 -3.17 -5.65
CA ALA A 94 -20.21 -3.87 -4.43
C ALA A 94 -19.03 -4.30 -3.52
N LEU A 95 -17.86 -4.60 -4.08
CA LEU A 95 -16.65 -4.95 -3.32
C LEU A 95 -16.04 -3.74 -2.61
N ALA A 96 -16.27 -2.54 -3.14
CA ALA A 96 -15.85 -1.27 -2.53
C ALA A 96 -16.95 -0.65 -1.65
N GLY A 97 -17.89 -1.45 -1.12
CA GLY A 97 -18.95 -0.96 -0.24
C GLY A 97 -19.93 0.01 -0.91
N GLY A 98 -20.10 -0.07 -2.22
CA GLY A 98 -20.97 0.82 -3.00
C GLY A 98 -20.28 2.09 -3.51
N ALA A 99 -18.95 2.21 -3.35
CA ALA A 99 -18.21 3.34 -3.91
C ALA A 99 -18.33 3.39 -5.44
N THR A 100 -18.38 4.61 -5.98
CA THR A 100 -18.34 4.87 -7.42
C THR A 100 -16.91 4.68 -7.91
N LEU A 101 -16.73 3.76 -8.86
CA LEU A 101 -15.46 3.50 -9.56
C LEU A 101 -15.65 3.65 -11.06
N MET A 102 -14.54 3.62 -11.79
CA MET A 102 -14.51 3.65 -13.24
C MET A 102 -14.25 2.25 -13.80
N ARG A 103 -14.74 1.98 -15.01
CA ARG A 103 -14.43 0.74 -15.75
C ARG A 103 -14.56 0.94 -17.26
N PRO A 104 -13.95 0.06 -18.08
CA PRO A 104 -14.21 0.03 -19.51
C PRO A 104 -15.69 -0.26 -19.83
N SER A 105 -16.26 0.46 -20.80
CA SER A 105 -17.64 0.24 -21.25
C SER A 105 -17.76 -0.42 -22.64
N ASP A 106 -16.70 -0.35 -23.46
CA ASP A 106 -16.67 -0.97 -24.79
C ASP A 106 -15.81 -2.26 -24.80
N PRO A 107 -16.43 -3.46 -24.84
CA PRO A 107 -15.68 -4.72 -24.87
C PRO A 107 -14.95 -4.98 -26.21
N SER A 108 -15.24 -4.21 -27.26
CA SER A 108 -14.62 -4.35 -28.57
C SER A 108 -13.40 -3.44 -28.78
N ALA A 109 -13.22 -2.45 -27.89
CA ALA A 109 -12.04 -1.60 -27.88
C ALA A 109 -10.80 -2.35 -27.38
N THR A 110 -9.62 -1.82 -27.71
CA THR A 110 -8.34 -2.25 -27.15
C THR A 110 -7.79 -1.11 -26.33
N TYR A 111 -7.62 -1.33 -25.04
CA TYR A 111 -7.17 -0.29 -24.12
C TYR A 111 -5.65 -0.33 -23.92
N THR A 112 -5.09 0.85 -23.72
CA THR A 112 -3.69 1.13 -23.40
C THR A 112 -3.61 1.95 -22.12
N TRP A 113 -2.41 2.23 -21.63
CA TRP A 113 -2.20 3.00 -20.41
C TRP A 113 -1.40 4.25 -20.70
N GLN A 114 -1.80 5.36 -20.10
CA GLN A 114 -0.97 6.54 -19.96
C GLN A 114 -0.39 6.54 -18.54
N ASP A 115 0.92 6.35 -18.44
CA ASP A 115 1.64 6.13 -17.18
C ASP A 115 1.85 7.42 -16.37
N ALA A 116 1.94 7.28 -15.04
CA ALA A 116 2.48 8.31 -14.16
C ALA A 116 3.97 8.57 -14.51
N PRO A 117 4.53 9.79 -14.34
CA PRO A 117 3.95 11.00 -13.75
C PRO A 117 3.44 12.01 -14.80
N LEU A 118 3.08 11.56 -16.01
CA LEU A 118 2.80 12.44 -17.16
C LEU A 118 1.45 13.19 -17.06
N ARG A 119 0.91 13.47 -15.87
CA ARG A 119 -0.49 13.92 -15.74
C ARG A 119 -0.79 14.92 -14.60
N ASP A 120 -1.88 15.65 -14.83
CA ASP A 120 -2.69 16.46 -13.92
C ASP A 120 -4.10 15.82 -13.81
N PRO A 121 -4.62 15.49 -12.60
CA PRO A 121 -3.96 15.64 -11.31
C PRO A 121 -2.75 14.71 -11.18
N ASP A 122 -1.91 14.98 -10.18
CA ASP A 122 -0.66 14.26 -9.96
C ASP A 122 -0.91 12.75 -9.76
N GLU A 123 -0.28 11.97 -10.61
CA GLU A 123 -0.18 10.52 -10.50
C GLU A 123 1.25 10.19 -10.07
N HIS A 124 1.43 9.26 -9.14
CA HIS A 124 2.71 9.15 -8.41
C HIS A 124 3.52 7.91 -8.77
N THR A 125 2.87 6.79 -9.06
CA THR A 125 3.52 5.49 -9.17
C THR A 125 3.57 5.05 -10.63
N PRO A 126 4.75 5.03 -11.28
CA PRO A 126 4.86 4.42 -12.60
C PRO A 126 4.47 2.94 -12.55
N VAL A 127 3.74 2.46 -13.55
CA VAL A 127 3.35 1.04 -13.68
C VAL A 127 4.56 0.13 -13.60
N ARG A 128 5.71 0.59 -14.11
CA ARG A 128 6.98 -0.12 -13.98
C ARG A 128 7.36 -0.36 -12.52
N ASN A 129 7.32 0.65 -11.65
CA ASN A 129 7.74 0.51 -10.26
C ASN A 129 6.85 -0.48 -9.51
N LEU A 130 5.54 -0.43 -9.74
CA LEU A 130 4.62 -1.44 -9.26
C LEU A 130 5.01 -2.83 -9.76
N ALA A 131 5.26 -3.00 -11.06
CA ALA A 131 5.62 -4.29 -11.64
C ALA A 131 6.92 -4.86 -11.06
N GLU A 132 7.95 -4.02 -10.88
CA GLU A 132 9.24 -4.42 -10.27
C GLU A 132 9.02 -4.97 -8.84
N SER A 133 8.06 -4.44 -8.07
CA SER A 133 7.76 -4.91 -6.71
C SER A 133 7.28 -6.37 -6.63
N PHE A 134 6.71 -6.90 -7.73
CA PHE A 134 6.25 -8.29 -7.80
C PHE A 134 7.32 -9.27 -8.27
N VAL A 135 8.42 -8.80 -8.87
CA VAL A 135 9.37 -9.69 -9.56
C VAL A 135 10.81 -9.55 -9.07
N HIS A 136 11.14 -8.44 -8.43
CA HIS A 136 12.47 -8.17 -7.92
C HIS A 136 12.56 -8.34 -6.41
N GLY A 137 13.64 -8.99 -5.98
CA GLY A 137 13.91 -9.28 -4.57
C GLY A 137 13.98 -10.78 -4.28
N ARG A 138 14.28 -11.10 -3.03
CA ARG A 138 14.29 -12.51 -2.55
C ARG A 138 12.89 -13.04 -2.28
N SER A 139 11.94 -12.15 -2.05
CA SER A 139 10.53 -12.42 -1.87
C SER A 139 9.72 -11.34 -2.59
N ASN A 140 8.60 -11.72 -3.17
CA ASN A 140 7.77 -10.82 -3.98
C ASN A 140 6.74 -10.05 -3.13
N PHE A 141 6.07 -9.06 -3.74
CA PHE A 141 5.00 -8.28 -3.09
C PHE A 141 3.98 -9.18 -2.38
N ALA A 142 3.50 -10.24 -3.03
CA ALA A 142 2.47 -11.09 -2.46
C ALA A 142 2.93 -11.84 -1.19
N GLU A 143 4.21 -12.24 -1.15
CA GLU A 143 4.82 -12.89 0.02
C GLU A 143 4.97 -11.94 1.21
N TRP A 144 5.23 -10.66 0.95
CA TRP A 144 5.29 -9.62 2.00
C TRP A 144 3.90 -9.20 2.48
N TYR A 145 2.95 -9.03 1.57
CA TYR A 145 1.64 -8.43 1.88
C TYR A 145 0.58 -9.41 2.37
N PHE A 146 0.63 -10.68 1.93
CA PHE A 146 -0.43 -11.65 2.20
C PHE A 146 0.00 -12.92 2.94
N PRO A 147 1.00 -12.92 3.85
CA PRO A 147 1.21 -14.10 4.69
C PRO A 147 0.03 -14.23 5.65
N THR A 148 -0.64 -15.39 5.75
CA THR A 148 -1.87 -15.53 6.56
C THR A 148 -1.72 -15.05 8.00
N ARG A 149 -0.52 -15.22 8.57
CA ARG A 149 -0.27 -14.97 9.98
C ARG A 149 -0.08 -13.49 10.32
N LEU A 150 0.52 -12.69 9.43
CA LEU A 150 0.82 -11.29 9.73
C LEU A 150 -0.43 -10.41 9.84
N PRO A 151 -1.42 -10.45 8.92
CA PRO A 151 -2.66 -9.69 9.07
C PRO A 151 -3.51 -10.16 10.24
N ILE A 152 -3.54 -11.47 10.53
CA ILE A 152 -4.25 -12.01 11.71
C ILE A 152 -3.62 -11.43 12.97
N ASP A 153 -2.30 -11.54 13.11
CA ASP A 153 -1.61 -11.03 14.30
C ASP A 153 -1.74 -9.49 14.36
N LEU A 154 -1.59 -8.75 13.25
CA LEU A 154 -1.63 -7.30 13.23
C LEU A 154 -3.04 -6.72 13.49
N ALA A 155 -4.09 -7.29 12.88
CA ALA A 155 -5.48 -6.86 13.10
C ALA A 155 -5.91 -7.11 14.55
N ALA A 156 -5.37 -8.17 15.14
CA ALA A 156 -5.71 -8.60 16.46
C ALA A 156 -4.94 -7.86 17.58
N VAL A 157 -3.76 -7.32 17.26
CA VAL A 157 -2.94 -6.56 18.22
C VAL A 157 -3.16 -5.05 18.20
N GLY A 158 -3.86 -4.49 17.19
CA GLY A 158 -4.49 -3.16 17.26
C GLY A 158 -3.65 -2.00 17.86
N GLY A 159 -2.33 -2.02 17.70
CA GLY A 159 -1.41 -1.09 18.37
C GLY A 159 -0.51 -1.70 19.47
N ALA A 160 -0.36 -3.03 19.49
CA ALA A 160 0.55 -3.78 20.35
C ALA A 160 0.29 -3.72 21.86
N ASN A 161 -0.90 -3.29 22.30
CA ASN A 161 -1.27 -3.26 23.73
C ASN A 161 -2.63 -3.94 23.94
N VAL A 162 -2.66 -5.26 23.78
CA VAL A 162 -3.79 -6.11 24.15
C VAL A 162 -3.90 -6.09 25.67
N ALA A 163 -5.10 -5.86 26.22
CA ALA A 163 -5.31 -6.01 27.65
C ALA A 163 -5.12 -7.49 28.05
N GLU A 164 -4.35 -7.77 29.11
CA GLU A 164 -4.08 -9.14 29.56
C GLU A 164 -5.36 -9.93 29.91
N ASP A 165 -6.43 -9.23 30.27
CA ASP A 165 -7.76 -9.75 30.60
C ASP A 165 -8.80 -9.49 29.50
N GLY A 166 -8.38 -8.98 28.34
CA GLY A 166 -9.25 -8.74 27.20
C GLY A 166 -9.61 -10.03 26.47
N TRP A 167 -10.76 -10.04 25.78
CA TRP A 167 -11.20 -11.18 24.96
C TRP A 167 -10.14 -11.61 23.93
N GLN A 168 -9.32 -10.67 23.46
CA GLN A 168 -8.19 -10.94 22.57
C GLN A 168 -7.17 -11.90 23.20
N ALA A 169 -6.87 -11.74 24.49
CA ALA A 169 -5.93 -12.60 25.21
C ALA A 169 -6.49 -14.03 25.38
N ASP A 170 -7.81 -14.16 25.59
CA ASP A 170 -8.53 -15.44 25.65
C ASP A 170 -8.50 -16.18 24.30
N GLU A 171 -8.57 -15.44 23.19
CA GLU A 171 -8.39 -15.96 21.82
C GLU A 171 -6.91 -16.22 21.46
N GLY A 172 -6.00 -16.10 22.43
CA GLY A 172 -4.60 -16.51 22.31
C GLY A 172 -3.64 -15.44 21.82
N LEU A 173 -4.06 -14.18 21.78
CA LEU A 173 -3.22 -13.06 21.36
C LEU A 173 -2.30 -12.64 22.51
N ARG A 174 -1.03 -12.36 22.19
CA ARG A 174 0.04 -12.15 23.17
C ARG A 174 0.91 -10.93 22.84
N ALA A 175 0.29 -9.80 22.51
CA ALA A 175 0.98 -8.52 22.33
C ALA A 175 0.55 -7.55 23.43
N PHE A 176 1.14 -7.73 24.62
CA PHE A 176 0.85 -6.94 25.83
C PHE A 176 1.83 -5.78 26.01
N ASP A 177 2.98 -5.87 25.35
CA ASP A 177 4.17 -5.07 25.68
C ASP A 177 4.28 -3.77 24.86
N GLY A 178 3.17 -3.24 24.34
CA GLY A 178 3.15 -1.97 23.61
C GLY A 178 3.75 -0.83 24.43
N GLU A 179 3.46 -0.81 25.73
CA GLU A 179 4.00 0.14 26.68
C GLU A 179 5.52 -0.01 26.91
N LEU A 180 6.12 -1.13 26.48
CA LEU A 180 7.57 -1.33 26.48
C LEU A 180 8.24 -0.82 25.18
N VAL A 181 7.46 -0.47 24.16
CA VAL A 181 7.99 0.06 22.90
C VAL A 181 8.48 1.49 23.13
N ASP A 182 9.79 1.59 23.32
CA ASP A 182 10.55 2.80 23.66
C ASP A 182 11.34 3.36 22.45
N ALA A 183 11.10 2.81 21.26
CA ALA A 183 11.71 3.26 20.01
C ALA A 183 11.04 4.56 19.50
N PRO A 184 11.78 5.42 18.78
CA PRO A 184 11.17 6.50 18.03
C PRO A 184 10.25 5.93 16.95
N VAL A 185 9.18 6.65 16.61
CA VAL A 185 8.19 6.20 15.62
C VAL A 185 8.00 7.25 14.53
N LEU A 186 8.06 6.80 13.28
CA LEU A 186 7.60 7.52 12.10
C LEU A 186 6.31 6.86 11.62
N ALA A 187 5.19 7.57 11.74
CA ALA A 187 3.89 7.14 11.26
C ALA A 187 3.54 7.85 9.95
N ILE A 188 3.14 7.09 8.93
CA ILE A 188 2.73 7.63 7.62
C ILE A 188 1.24 7.40 7.44
N ALA A 189 0.46 8.47 7.30
CA ALA A 189 -0.98 8.40 7.09
C ALA A 189 -1.30 8.55 5.60
N ASN A 190 -1.51 7.45 4.89
CA ASN A 190 -1.98 7.45 3.50
C ASN A 190 -3.52 7.38 3.41
N ALA A 191 -4.08 7.38 2.21
CA ALA A 191 -5.53 7.35 1.97
C ALA A 191 -6.23 6.17 2.67
N LEU A 192 -5.56 5.02 2.85
CA LEU A 192 -6.13 3.88 3.58
C LEU A 192 -6.35 4.20 5.07
N VAL A 193 -5.45 4.98 5.68
CA VAL A 193 -5.61 5.47 7.05
C VAL A 193 -6.60 6.63 7.09
N GLY A 194 -6.53 7.53 6.10
CA GLY A 194 -7.44 8.63 5.83
C GLY A 194 -7.41 9.80 6.81
N ASP A 195 -6.92 9.59 8.04
CA ASP A 195 -6.83 10.62 9.08
C ASP A 195 -5.54 10.44 9.90
N PRO A 196 -4.58 11.37 9.81
CA PRO A 196 -3.33 11.30 10.55
C PRO A 196 -3.50 11.25 12.07
N THR A 197 -4.59 11.82 12.61
CA THR A 197 -4.83 11.88 14.06
C THR A 197 -5.11 10.50 14.65
N ARG A 198 -5.45 9.49 13.82
CA ARG A 198 -5.60 8.09 14.26
C ARG A 198 -4.32 7.52 14.87
N TYR A 199 -3.16 8.05 14.51
CA TYR A 199 -1.88 7.64 15.08
C TYR A 199 -1.66 8.15 16.51
N GLU A 200 -2.41 9.16 16.97
CA GLU A 200 -2.29 9.66 18.34
C GLU A 200 -2.71 8.58 19.36
N ALA A 201 -3.72 7.77 19.02
CA ALA A 201 -4.10 6.62 19.84
C ALA A 201 -3.01 5.54 19.91
N ILE A 202 -2.11 5.47 18.93
CA ILE A 202 -0.94 4.59 19.00
C ILE A 202 0.09 5.20 19.96
N ARG A 203 0.39 6.50 19.85
CA ARG A 203 1.36 7.19 20.71
C ARG A 203 1.07 6.97 22.20
N ASP A 204 -0.20 7.05 22.59
CA ASP A 204 -0.65 6.88 23.97
C ASP A 204 -0.46 5.45 24.52
N ARG A 205 -0.24 4.47 23.64
CA ARG A 205 -0.02 3.05 24.01
C ARG A 205 1.45 2.66 24.08
N LEU A 206 2.37 3.55 23.71
CA LEU A 206 3.80 3.28 23.71
C LEU A 206 4.44 3.73 25.03
N ALA A 207 5.70 3.35 25.25
CA ALA A 207 6.47 3.87 26.38
C ALA A 207 6.47 5.40 26.36
N PRO A 208 6.36 6.09 27.51
CA PRO A 208 6.20 7.55 27.56
C PRO A 208 7.43 8.32 27.05
N THR A 209 8.60 7.68 27.05
CA THR A 209 9.88 8.26 26.64
C THR A 209 10.67 7.34 25.73
N LEU A 210 11.63 7.91 25.00
CA LEU A 210 12.62 7.15 24.26
C LEU A 210 13.56 6.40 25.20
N GLY A 211 13.83 5.13 24.90
CA GLY A 211 14.62 4.28 25.76
C GLY A 211 16.12 4.51 25.67
N GLU A 212 16.84 3.91 26.62
CA GLU A 212 18.30 4.03 26.74
C GLU A 212 19.07 3.50 25.52
N GLY A 213 20.31 3.96 25.35
CA GLY A 213 21.22 3.50 24.29
C GLY A 213 20.92 4.03 22.88
N ARG A 214 19.94 4.93 22.73
CA ARG A 214 19.54 5.55 21.46
C ARG A 214 19.86 7.05 21.44
N PRO A 215 20.04 7.66 20.27
CA PRO A 215 19.98 9.12 20.14
C PRO A 215 18.67 9.63 20.77
N HIS A 216 18.76 10.74 21.51
CA HIS A 216 17.61 11.37 22.17
C HIS A 216 16.92 10.53 23.27
N ALA A 217 17.61 9.56 23.87
CA ALA A 217 17.11 8.82 25.03
C ALA A 217 16.56 9.76 26.13
N GLY A 218 15.44 9.37 26.74
CA GLY A 218 14.74 10.13 27.78
C GLY A 218 13.79 11.21 27.27
N GLN A 219 13.79 11.54 25.97
CA GLN A 219 12.81 12.46 25.39
C GLN A 219 11.39 11.92 25.52
N ALA A 220 10.47 12.73 26.03
CA ALA A 220 9.05 12.39 26.10
C ALA A 220 8.41 12.42 24.71
N ARG A 221 7.38 11.57 24.49
CA ARG A 221 6.60 11.58 23.24
C ARG A 221 5.72 12.83 23.07
N VAL A 222 5.42 13.51 24.18
CA VAL A 222 4.65 14.75 24.22
C VAL A 222 5.41 15.77 25.06
N VAL A 223 5.54 17.00 24.54
CA VAL A 223 6.13 18.14 25.24
C VAL A 223 5.15 19.30 25.15
N ASP A 224 4.83 19.92 26.28
CA ASP A 224 3.87 21.04 26.38
C ASP A 224 2.50 20.78 25.72
N GLY A 225 2.04 19.52 25.76
CA GLY A 225 0.76 19.11 25.19
C GLY A 225 0.74 18.87 23.67
N ALA A 226 1.90 18.93 23.00
CA ALA A 226 2.05 18.65 21.58
C ALA A 226 3.00 17.46 21.32
N SER A 227 2.87 16.81 20.16
CA SER A 227 3.77 15.72 19.76
C SER A 227 5.22 16.20 19.74
N ASN A 228 6.10 15.41 20.34
CA ASN A 228 7.53 15.59 20.16
C ASN A 228 7.95 14.88 18.87
N GLU A 229 8.19 15.65 17.83
CA GLU A 229 8.57 15.16 16.49
C GLU A 229 9.91 14.38 16.45
N LEU A 230 10.71 14.42 17.52
CA LEU A 230 11.88 13.55 17.69
C LEU A 230 11.54 12.18 18.30
N ALA A 231 10.38 12.01 18.91
CA ALA A 231 9.99 10.76 19.56
C ALA A 231 8.81 10.08 18.85
N PHE A 232 7.91 10.86 18.28
CA PHE A 232 6.76 10.37 17.53
C PHE A 232 6.39 11.40 16.44
N ARG A 233 6.70 11.07 15.18
CA ARG A 233 6.41 11.90 14.02
C ARG A 233 5.25 11.33 13.23
N ILE A 234 4.31 12.17 12.85
CA ILE A 234 3.23 11.82 11.94
C ILE A 234 3.43 12.59 10.63
N VAL A 235 3.48 11.87 9.52
CA VAL A 235 3.48 12.44 8.18
C VAL A 235 2.09 12.26 7.60
N ASP A 236 1.48 13.39 7.25
CA ASP A 236 0.28 13.39 6.42
C ASP A 236 0.67 13.13 4.97
N ALA A 237 0.20 12.00 4.44
CA ALA A 237 0.34 11.59 3.05
C ALA A 237 -1.03 11.12 2.53
N THR A 238 -2.12 11.69 3.04
CA THR A 238 -3.49 11.21 2.78
C THR A 238 -3.93 11.38 1.32
N ASP A 239 -3.25 12.24 0.58
CA ASP A 239 -3.40 12.39 -0.87
C ASP A 239 -2.78 11.22 -1.67
N LEU A 240 -1.91 10.43 -1.04
CA LEU A 240 -1.30 9.24 -1.63
C LEU A 240 -2.14 7.99 -1.32
N GLU A 241 -2.30 7.12 -2.31
CA GLU A 241 -2.93 5.82 -2.12
C GLU A 241 -2.02 4.86 -1.37
N HIS A 242 -2.54 3.69 -1.00
CA HIS A 242 -1.86 2.84 -0.02
C HIS A 242 -0.42 2.46 -0.40
N LEU A 243 -0.19 2.18 -1.68
CA LEU A 243 1.09 1.71 -2.20
C LEU A 243 2.03 2.86 -2.64
N ASP A 244 1.48 4.05 -2.92
CA ASP A 244 2.23 5.19 -3.44
C ASP A 244 3.42 5.61 -2.55
N PRO A 245 3.32 5.69 -1.21
CA PRO A 245 4.43 6.06 -0.34
C PRO A 245 5.76 5.33 -0.63
N VAL A 246 5.67 4.08 -1.09
CA VAL A 246 6.83 3.20 -1.29
C VAL A 246 7.15 3.00 -2.77
N PHE A 247 6.15 3.01 -3.65
CA PHE A 247 6.34 2.68 -5.07
C PHE A 247 6.41 3.89 -6.00
N SER A 248 6.06 5.09 -5.51
CA SER A 248 6.18 6.31 -6.31
C SER A 248 7.59 6.47 -6.86
N ASP A 249 7.69 7.14 -8.01
CA ASP A 249 8.99 7.56 -8.50
C ASP A 249 9.65 8.54 -7.51
N GLU A 250 10.96 8.40 -7.33
CA GLU A 250 11.71 9.21 -6.38
C GLU A 250 11.81 10.69 -6.77
N THR A 251 11.46 11.02 -8.02
CA THR A 251 11.36 12.39 -8.54
C THR A 251 10.01 13.03 -8.27
N VAL A 252 9.03 12.30 -7.74
CA VAL A 252 7.72 12.83 -7.37
C VAL A 252 7.84 13.65 -6.08
N GLU A 253 7.98 14.96 -6.24
CA GLU A 253 8.14 15.90 -5.12
C GLU A 253 6.91 15.94 -4.19
N THR A 254 5.74 15.54 -4.69
CA THR A 254 4.49 15.47 -3.91
C THR A 254 4.41 14.25 -3.00
N ASN A 255 5.36 13.32 -3.07
CA ASN A 255 5.47 12.24 -2.08
C ASN A 255 6.41 12.69 -0.93
N PRO A 256 5.89 13.03 0.27
CA PRO A 256 6.71 13.48 1.39
C PRO A 256 7.51 12.35 2.07
N VAL A 257 7.19 11.09 1.77
CA VAL A 257 7.63 9.93 2.57
C VAL A 257 9.13 9.65 2.45
N PRO A 258 9.76 9.64 1.25
CA PRO A 258 11.21 9.41 1.14
C PRO A 258 12.04 10.38 1.98
N SER A 259 11.73 11.68 1.88
CA SER A 259 12.40 12.74 2.65
C SER A 259 12.16 12.59 4.16
N ALA A 260 10.93 12.24 4.57
CA ALA A 260 10.62 12.00 5.97
C ALA A 260 11.38 10.80 6.56
N VAL A 261 11.51 9.71 5.79
CA VAL A 261 12.28 8.52 6.18
C VAL A 261 13.76 8.87 6.32
N LEU A 262 14.36 9.53 5.33
CA LEU A 262 15.77 9.92 5.38
C LEU A 262 16.07 10.82 6.58
N ARG A 263 15.20 11.81 6.82
CA ARG A 263 15.30 12.69 7.99
C ARG A 263 15.20 11.90 9.29
N PHE A 264 14.19 11.05 9.43
CA PHE A 264 13.94 10.25 10.62
C PHE A 264 15.12 9.31 10.92
N VAL A 265 15.65 8.63 9.91
CA VAL A 265 16.84 7.79 10.03
C VAL A 265 18.03 8.64 10.48
N GLY A 266 18.27 9.79 9.85
CA GLY A 266 19.38 10.69 10.21
C GLY A 266 19.32 11.21 11.65
N GLU A 267 18.11 11.44 12.20
CA GLU A 267 17.89 11.89 13.58
C GLU A 267 18.07 10.77 14.62
N HIS A 268 17.96 9.49 14.24
CA HIS A 268 17.89 8.36 15.18
C HIS A 268 19.00 7.32 15.08
N VAL A 269 19.91 7.45 14.12
CA VAL A 269 21.09 6.57 14.03
C VAL A 269 22.31 7.19 14.68
N ALA A 270 23.19 6.36 15.26
CA ALA A 270 24.43 6.85 15.84
C ALA A 270 25.30 7.51 14.74
N ALA A 271 26.03 8.56 15.12
CA ALA A 271 26.92 9.26 14.20
C ALA A 271 27.95 8.29 13.61
N GLY A 272 28.11 8.31 12.27
CA GLY A 272 29.07 7.49 11.54
C GLY A 272 28.60 6.08 11.17
N THR A 273 27.37 5.68 11.53
CA THR A 273 26.83 4.35 11.17
C THR A 273 26.12 4.31 9.82
N ILE A 274 25.62 5.46 9.34
CA ILE A 274 24.96 5.61 8.05
C ILE A 274 25.53 6.83 7.33
N THR A 275 25.87 6.67 6.06
CA THR A 275 26.16 7.77 5.15
C THR A 275 24.89 8.01 4.33
N ILE A 276 24.23 9.15 4.57
CA ILE A 276 23.16 9.63 3.69
C ILE A 276 23.85 10.42 2.59
N GLU A 277 23.88 9.87 1.38
CA GLU A 277 24.35 10.64 0.22
C GLU A 277 23.38 11.81 0.00
N ALA A 278 23.90 13.03 0.03
CA ALA A 278 23.11 14.20 -0.35
C ALA A 278 22.79 14.08 -1.85
N ARG A 279 21.50 14.17 -2.18
CA ARG A 279 21.04 14.33 -3.56
C ARG A 279 21.30 15.75 -4.03
#